data_AF-A0A0M2SSR0-F1
#
_entry.id   AF-A0A0M2SSR0-F1
#
_cell.length_a   1.000
_cell.length_b   1.000
_cell.length_c   1.000
_cell.angle_alpha   90.00
_cell.angle_beta   90.00
_cell.angle_gamma   90.00
#
_symmetry.space_group_name_H-M   'P 1'
#
loop_
_entity.id
_entity.type
_entity.pdbx_description
1 polymer ?
#
loop_
_entity_poly.entity_id
_entity_poly.type
_entity_poly.pdbx_seq_one_letter_code
_entity_poly.pdbx_strand_id
1 'polypeptide(L)'
;MKKFKYFTRLTFSTLLMVSLLFFGAGSGSANDDSITVKKGDTLYSLSKNYNLSIQELKDYNLLTTNTIYAGQKLLIPGLNQNIPLYVVVGGSYAQKANADKQAAALKKKNIDVVTVKKVINGKPFYRIQAGVFSNKLNAEKQKQILKKNGIKDAYVLTEKPLHLNGINVGSSYNHLLKQFGKPIKTEDYLNVRSLYYQKHGAGVRVNFKMDNGSVFGLQAYPEFLKMTSVPKEKSKVLDMYGYPNEVKKVTCYESASCEQFIYLLNKNKLTVQFDRDGRSVQYLDLSRME
;
A
#
# COMPACT_ATOMS: atom_id res chain seq x y z
N MET A 1 16.34 -71.11 -31.63
CA MET A 1 15.22 -70.80 -32.57
C MET A 1 14.07 -70.14 -31.81
N LYS A 2 13.13 -69.46 -32.51
CA LYS A 2 11.77 -68.97 -32.09
C LYS A 2 11.62 -68.44 -30.63
N LYS A 3 11.41 -67.15 -30.35
CA LYS A 3 10.19 -66.30 -30.59
C LYS A 3 8.92 -66.89 -29.93
N PHE A 4 8.01 -66.14 -29.30
CA PHE A 4 7.61 -64.74 -29.53
C PHE A 4 7.04 -64.00 -28.28
N LYS A 5 6.65 -62.72 -28.42
CA LYS A 5 6.25 -61.76 -27.36
C LYS A 5 4.72 -61.55 -27.24
N TYR A 6 4.32 -60.91 -26.13
CA TYR A 6 3.14 -60.03 -25.89
C TYR A 6 2.29 -59.54 -27.08
N PHE A 7 0.97 -59.38 -26.86
CA PHE A 7 0.07 -58.30 -27.35
C PHE A 7 -1.37 -58.50 -26.74
N THR A 8 -2.33 -57.57 -26.61
CA THR A 8 -2.40 -56.08 -26.43
C THR A 8 -3.87 -55.65 -26.09
N ARG A 9 -4.08 -54.40 -25.63
CA ARG A 9 -5.36 -53.63 -25.50
C ARG A 9 -6.21 -53.90 -24.23
N LEU A 10 -6.78 -52.95 -23.47
CA LEU A 10 -7.02 -51.48 -23.53
C LEU A 10 -8.42 -50.99 -23.99
N THR A 11 -9.35 -50.86 -23.03
CA THR A 11 -10.43 -49.84 -22.88
C THR A 11 -10.75 -49.75 -21.37
N PHE A 12 -11.05 -48.65 -20.64
CA PHE A 12 -11.65 -47.30 -20.78
C PHE A 12 -13.01 -47.21 -20.03
N SER A 13 -13.10 -46.37 -18.97
CA SER A 13 -14.32 -45.97 -18.23
C SER A 13 -15.09 -47.07 -17.44
N THR A 14 -15.88 -46.88 -16.37
CA THR A 14 -16.08 -45.89 -15.25
C THR A 14 -17.07 -46.55 -14.23
N LEU A 15 -17.47 -46.10 -13.02
CA LEU A 15 -17.39 -44.81 -12.28
C LEU A 15 -17.48 -45.04 -10.73
N LEU A 16 -16.56 -44.44 -9.93
CA LEU A 16 -16.79 -43.65 -8.69
C LEU A 16 -17.84 -44.07 -7.62
N MET A 17 -17.38 -44.36 -6.37
CA MET A 17 -17.95 -43.73 -5.14
C MET A 17 -17.06 -43.78 -3.87
N VAL A 18 -16.71 -42.58 -3.39
CA VAL A 18 -16.53 -42.10 -1.99
C VAL A 18 -16.02 -43.05 -0.87
N SER A 19 -14.86 -42.69 -0.31
CA SER A 19 -14.73 -42.43 1.15
C SER A 19 -13.72 -41.30 1.41
N LEU A 20 -13.98 -40.45 2.41
CA LEU A 20 -13.06 -39.40 2.87
C LEU A 20 -12.44 -39.81 4.21
N LEU A 21 -11.22 -39.36 4.51
CA LEU A 21 -10.96 -38.30 5.51
C LEU A 21 -9.46 -37.99 5.64
N PHE A 22 -9.15 -36.92 6.40
CA PHE A 22 -7.81 -36.52 6.85
C PHE A 22 -6.73 -36.18 5.80
N PHE A 23 -6.92 -35.05 5.12
CA PHE A 23 -5.82 -34.10 4.96
C PHE A 23 -6.04 -32.91 5.89
N GLY A 24 -5.07 -32.62 6.75
CA GLY A 24 -5.16 -31.53 7.72
C GLY A 24 -5.10 -30.16 7.06
N ALA A 25 -6.22 -29.45 7.01
CA ALA A 25 -6.29 -28.08 6.51
C ALA A 25 -5.65 -27.11 7.52
N GLY A 26 -4.32 -26.97 7.45
CA GLY A 26 -3.59 -25.93 8.17
C GLY A 26 -4.19 -24.57 7.83
N SER A 27 -4.83 -23.92 8.82
CA SER A 27 -5.68 -22.75 8.61
C SER A 27 -4.87 -21.47 8.41
N GLY A 28 -4.11 -21.42 7.31
CA GLY A 28 -3.54 -20.19 6.78
C GLY A 28 -4.65 -19.27 6.32
N SER A 29 -5.17 -18.46 7.24
CA SER A 29 -6.22 -17.47 6.96
C SER A 29 -5.64 -16.32 6.15
N ALA A 30 -5.43 -16.58 4.85
CA ALA A 30 -5.27 -15.56 3.85
C ALA A 30 -6.58 -14.78 3.77
N ASN A 31 -6.61 -13.64 4.46
CA ASN A 31 -7.74 -12.72 4.44
C ASN A 31 -7.67 -11.92 3.12
N ASP A 32 -7.81 -12.64 2.00
CA ASP A 32 -7.78 -12.09 0.64
C ASP A 32 -8.84 -11.01 0.51
N ASP A 33 -8.42 -9.85 -0.02
CA ASP A 33 -9.15 -8.58 -0.18
C ASP A 33 -10.38 -8.70 -1.11
N SER A 34 -11.29 -9.61 -0.78
CA SER A 34 -12.30 -10.13 -1.68
C SER A 34 -13.70 -9.68 -1.27
N ILE A 35 -14.43 -9.11 -2.23
CA ILE A 35 -15.87 -8.93 -2.12
C ILE A 35 -16.58 -10.07 -2.84
N THR A 36 -17.69 -10.53 -2.26
CA THR A 36 -18.62 -11.41 -2.95
C THR A 36 -19.58 -10.54 -3.76
N VAL A 37 -19.50 -10.66 -5.08
CA VAL A 37 -20.34 -9.96 -6.07
C VAL A 37 -21.81 -10.26 -5.79
N LYS A 38 -22.63 -9.21 -5.75
CA LYS A 38 -24.08 -9.28 -5.48
C LYS A 38 -24.88 -9.26 -6.77
N LYS A 39 -26.16 -9.64 -6.69
CA LYS A 39 -27.09 -9.51 -7.82
C LYS A 39 -27.24 -8.02 -8.18
N GLY A 40 -26.77 -7.64 -9.37
CA GLY A 40 -26.78 -6.25 -9.86
C GLY A 40 -25.41 -5.57 -9.86
N ASP A 41 -24.39 -6.16 -9.22
CA ASP A 41 -23.01 -5.66 -9.34
C ASP A 41 -22.47 -5.87 -10.76
N THR A 42 -21.66 -4.91 -11.21
CA THR A 42 -20.96 -4.91 -12.51
C THR A 42 -19.53 -4.43 -12.30
N LEU A 43 -18.58 -4.78 -13.18
CA LEU A 43 -17.23 -4.21 -13.04
C LEU A 43 -17.21 -2.68 -13.04
N TYR A 44 -18.12 -2.01 -13.77
CA TYR A 44 -18.25 -0.55 -13.74
C TYR A 44 -18.69 -0.03 -12.37
N SER A 45 -19.76 -0.59 -11.78
CA SER A 45 -20.24 -0.16 -10.47
C SER A 45 -19.23 -0.45 -9.36
N LEU A 46 -18.54 -1.59 -9.43
CA LEU A 46 -17.44 -1.92 -8.50
C LEU A 46 -16.23 -0.99 -8.69
N SER A 47 -15.85 -0.68 -9.94
CA SER A 47 -14.77 0.29 -10.25
C SER A 47 -15.07 1.66 -9.66
N LYS A 48 -16.32 2.13 -9.76
CA LYS A 48 -16.79 3.35 -9.12
C LYS A 48 -16.76 3.25 -7.59
N ASN A 49 -17.33 2.19 -7.01
CA ASN A 49 -17.43 1.99 -5.56
C ASN A 49 -16.06 1.90 -4.85
N TYR A 50 -15.03 1.40 -5.54
CA TYR A 50 -13.69 1.21 -4.97
C TYR A 50 -12.61 2.16 -5.52
N ASN A 51 -12.98 3.16 -6.33
CA ASN A 51 -12.06 4.08 -7.02
C ASN A 51 -10.92 3.32 -7.75
N LEU A 52 -11.31 2.42 -8.65
CA LEU A 52 -10.40 1.71 -9.56
C LEU A 52 -10.87 1.94 -11.00
N SER A 53 -9.98 1.77 -11.98
CA SER A 53 -10.43 1.52 -13.35
C SER A 53 -10.98 0.11 -13.51
N ILE A 54 -11.79 -0.12 -14.53
CA ILE A 54 -12.23 -1.47 -14.90
C ILE A 54 -11.01 -2.35 -15.25
N GLN A 55 -9.97 -1.78 -15.86
CA GLN A 55 -8.77 -2.53 -16.22
C GLN A 55 -7.99 -3.00 -15.00
N GLU A 56 -7.78 -2.14 -13.99
CA GLU A 56 -7.13 -2.54 -12.72
C GLU A 56 -7.92 -3.65 -12.01
N LEU A 57 -9.26 -3.60 -12.01
CA LEU A 57 -10.08 -4.71 -11.49
C LEU A 57 -9.92 -6.00 -12.30
N LYS A 58 -9.82 -5.91 -13.62
CA LYS A 58 -9.64 -7.08 -14.49
C LYS A 58 -8.28 -7.72 -14.30
N ASP A 59 -7.21 -6.94 -14.34
CA ASP A 59 -5.83 -7.40 -14.21
C ASP A 59 -5.61 -8.08 -12.85
N TYR A 60 -6.16 -7.50 -11.77
CA TYR A 60 -6.04 -8.05 -10.41
C TYR A 60 -6.85 -9.33 -10.17
N ASN A 61 -7.84 -9.62 -11.03
CA ASN A 61 -8.69 -10.82 -10.97
C ASN A 61 -8.46 -11.79 -12.14
N LEU A 62 -7.48 -11.53 -13.00
CA LEU A 62 -7.20 -12.28 -14.23
C LEU A 62 -8.42 -12.39 -15.19
N LEU A 63 -9.31 -11.39 -15.17
CA LEU A 63 -10.52 -11.37 -16.01
C LEU A 63 -10.21 -10.88 -17.43
N THR A 64 -10.40 -11.75 -18.42
CA THR A 64 -10.30 -11.37 -19.83
C THR A 64 -11.49 -10.53 -20.30
N THR A 65 -12.70 -10.84 -19.81
CA THR A 65 -13.95 -10.15 -20.17
C THR A 65 -14.40 -9.15 -19.09
N ASN A 66 -15.51 -8.46 -19.32
CA ASN A 66 -16.11 -7.56 -18.32
C ASN A 66 -17.23 -8.24 -17.49
N THR A 67 -17.47 -9.53 -17.71
CA THR A 67 -18.56 -10.31 -17.11
C THR A 67 -18.16 -10.82 -15.73
N ILE A 68 -19.06 -10.63 -14.76
CA ILE A 68 -18.92 -11.15 -13.39
C ILE A 68 -20.26 -11.72 -12.93
N TYR A 69 -20.23 -12.65 -11.98
CA TYR A 69 -21.41 -13.42 -11.56
C TYR A 69 -21.73 -13.20 -10.08
N ALA A 70 -23.01 -13.14 -9.71
CA ALA A 70 -23.39 -13.09 -8.30
C ALA A 70 -22.88 -14.32 -7.55
N GLY A 71 -22.27 -14.12 -6.38
CA GLY A 71 -21.56 -15.17 -5.63
C GLY A 71 -20.07 -15.31 -5.97
N GLN A 72 -19.60 -14.73 -7.08
CA GLN A 72 -18.16 -14.68 -7.41
C GLN A 72 -17.41 -13.86 -6.37
N LYS A 73 -16.23 -14.33 -5.94
CA LYS A 73 -15.28 -13.49 -5.20
C LYS A 73 -14.43 -12.69 -6.19
N LEU A 74 -14.32 -11.38 -5.97
CA LEU A 74 -13.38 -10.51 -6.67
C LEU A 74 -12.42 -9.88 -5.66
N LEU A 75 -11.12 -10.07 -5.89
CA LEU A 75 -10.04 -9.35 -5.23
C LEU A 75 -10.11 -7.88 -5.66
N ILE A 76 -10.27 -6.97 -4.71
CA ILE A 76 -10.27 -5.54 -4.93
C ILE A 76 -8.91 -5.01 -4.43
N PRO A 77 -8.02 -4.51 -5.30
CA PRO A 77 -6.70 -4.05 -4.88
C PRO A 77 -6.79 -2.96 -3.81
N GLY A 78 -6.40 -3.31 -2.58
CA GLY A 78 -6.37 -2.40 -1.44
C GLY A 78 -7.70 -2.29 -0.67
N LEU A 79 -8.43 -3.39 -0.49
CA LEU A 79 -9.59 -3.44 0.41
C LEU A 79 -9.17 -3.62 1.88
N ASN A 80 -8.01 -4.25 2.13
CA ASN A 80 -7.19 -4.03 3.32
C ASN A 80 -5.89 -3.31 2.89
N GLN A 81 -5.89 -1.98 2.95
CA GLN A 81 -4.67 -1.15 2.85
C GLN A 81 -3.66 -1.36 4.01
N ASN A 82 -3.83 -2.42 4.82
CA ASN A 82 -2.91 -2.87 5.85
C ASN A 82 -1.97 -3.99 5.37
N ILE A 83 -2.16 -4.55 4.17
CA ILE A 83 -1.27 -5.57 3.61
C ILE A 83 0.11 -4.93 3.33
N PRO A 84 1.21 -5.48 3.88
CA PRO A 84 2.56 -4.98 3.61
C PRO A 84 2.97 -5.19 2.16
N LEU A 85 3.62 -4.17 1.59
CA LEU A 85 4.26 -4.25 0.28
C LEU A 85 5.72 -4.68 0.44
N TYR A 86 6.10 -5.70 -0.32
CA TYR A 86 7.45 -6.26 -0.33
C TYR A 86 8.25 -5.59 -1.44
N VAL A 87 9.11 -4.66 -1.05
CA VAL A 87 9.95 -3.85 -1.96
C VAL A 87 11.30 -4.55 -2.11
N VAL A 88 11.66 -4.96 -3.34
CA VAL A 88 12.98 -5.54 -3.61
C VAL A 88 14.00 -4.41 -3.79
N VAL A 89 15.07 -4.41 -3.02
CA VAL A 89 16.14 -3.40 -3.10
C VAL A 89 17.44 -4.03 -3.58
N GLY A 90 18.00 -3.47 -4.65
CA GLY A 90 19.24 -3.88 -5.29
C GLY A 90 20.42 -2.94 -5.04
N GLY A 91 20.52 -2.41 -3.83
CA GLY A 91 21.60 -1.49 -3.40
C GLY A 91 21.08 -0.14 -2.88
N SER A 92 21.93 0.54 -2.09
CA SER A 92 21.69 1.88 -1.54
C SER A 92 22.97 2.73 -1.65
N TYR A 93 22.91 3.87 -2.34
CA TYR A 93 24.09 4.67 -2.70
C TYR A 93 24.00 6.10 -2.15
N ALA A 94 25.10 6.67 -1.65
CA ALA A 94 25.13 8.05 -1.19
C ALA A 94 25.04 9.09 -2.34
N GLN A 95 25.49 8.72 -3.56
CA GLN A 95 25.47 9.57 -4.75
C GLN A 95 24.48 9.01 -5.79
N LYS A 96 23.63 9.88 -6.35
CA LYS A 96 22.61 9.51 -7.34
C LYS A 96 23.23 8.87 -8.59
N ALA A 97 24.34 9.41 -9.09
CA ALA A 97 25.02 8.90 -10.27
C ALA A 97 25.46 7.43 -10.15
N ASN A 98 25.84 6.97 -8.95
CA ASN A 98 26.23 5.58 -8.72
C ASN A 98 25.00 4.65 -8.72
N ALA A 99 23.89 5.09 -8.15
CA ALA A 99 22.61 4.37 -8.24
C ALA A 99 22.12 4.29 -9.70
N ASP A 100 22.14 5.41 -10.43
CA ASP A 100 21.68 5.47 -11.82
C ASP A 100 22.56 4.63 -12.76
N LYS A 101 23.89 4.62 -12.57
CA LYS A 101 24.83 3.76 -13.32
C LYS A 101 24.51 2.27 -13.11
N GLN A 102 24.26 1.85 -11.87
CA GLN A 102 23.88 0.47 -11.56
C GLN A 102 22.46 0.14 -12.04
N ALA A 103 21.53 1.10 -12.00
CA ALA A 103 20.18 0.94 -12.53
C ALA A 103 20.18 0.73 -14.05
N ALA A 104 20.96 1.53 -14.79
CA ALA A 104 21.16 1.35 -16.23
C ALA A 104 21.80 -0.01 -16.56
N ALA A 105 22.74 -0.48 -15.74
CA ALA A 105 23.34 -1.82 -15.89
C ALA A 105 22.34 -2.97 -15.63
N LEU A 106 21.31 -2.77 -14.79
CA LEU A 106 20.22 -3.73 -14.58
C LEU A 106 19.19 -3.69 -15.71
N LYS A 107 18.81 -2.52 -16.20
CA LYS A 107 17.89 -2.39 -17.35
C LYS A 107 18.47 -3.02 -18.62
N LYS A 108 19.79 -2.93 -18.85
CA LYS A 108 20.49 -3.68 -19.92
C LYS A 108 20.42 -5.21 -19.80
N LYS A 109 20.04 -5.75 -18.63
CA LYS A 109 19.76 -7.18 -18.40
C LYS A 109 18.26 -7.50 -18.37
N ASN A 110 17.43 -6.61 -18.89
CA ASN A 110 15.96 -6.67 -18.84
C ASN A 110 15.38 -6.78 -17.41
N ILE A 111 16.09 -6.23 -16.41
CA ILE A 111 15.60 -6.08 -15.04
C ILE A 111 15.19 -4.62 -14.86
N ASP A 112 13.88 -4.35 -14.88
CA ASP A 112 13.40 -2.98 -14.69
C ASP A 112 13.48 -2.53 -13.22
N VAL A 113 13.85 -1.27 -13.03
CA VAL A 113 14.20 -0.69 -11.73
C VAL A 113 13.92 0.82 -11.68
N VAL A 114 13.71 1.34 -10.47
CA VAL A 114 13.55 2.78 -10.21
C VAL A 114 14.50 3.24 -9.08
N THR A 115 15.11 4.42 -9.24
CA THR A 115 15.96 5.05 -8.22
C THR A 115 15.09 5.88 -7.27
N VAL A 116 14.98 5.48 -6.00
CA VAL A 116 14.18 6.16 -4.97
C VAL A 116 15.07 6.75 -3.89
N LYS A 117 14.92 8.06 -3.66
CA LYS A 117 15.56 8.79 -2.55
C LYS A 117 14.91 8.41 -1.21
N LYS A 118 15.72 8.18 -0.19
CA LYS A 118 15.34 8.10 1.23
C LYS A 118 16.36 8.91 2.05
N VAL A 119 15.95 9.51 3.16
CA VAL A 119 16.85 10.25 4.07
C VAL A 119 17.03 9.45 5.35
N ILE A 120 18.24 8.91 5.54
CA ILE A 120 18.59 8.01 6.64
C ILE A 120 19.58 8.73 7.54
N ASN A 121 19.23 8.91 8.82
CA ASN A 121 20.04 9.65 9.81
C ASN A 121 20.53 11.01 9.28
N GLY A 122 19.61 11.78 8.69
CA GLY A 122 19.86 13.10 8.10
C GLY A 122 20.59 13.10 6.74
N LYS A 123 21.06 11.94 6.24
CA LYS A 123 21.83 11.84 4.99
C LYS A 123 20.98 11.24 3.85
N PRO A 124 21.03 11.79 2.63
CA PRO A 124 20.31 11.23 1.49
C PRO A 124 20.98 9.95 0.98
N PHE A 125 20.17 8.93 0.71
CA PHE A 125 20.56 7.70 0.02
C PHE A 125 19.61 7.44 -1.15
N TYR A 126 20.16 6.93 -2.24
CA TYR A 126 19.46 6.56 -3.46
C TYR A 126 19.38 5.04 -3.52
N ARG A 127 18.19 4.49 -3.28
CA ARG A 127 17.90 3.05 -3.33
C ARG A 127 17.50 2.64 -4.74
N ILE A 128 18.01 1.52 -5.22
CA ILE A 128 17.52 0.90 -6.46
C ILE A 128 16.40 -0.06 -6.08
N GLN A 129 15.15 0.30 -6.35
CA GLN A 129 14.01 -0.59 -6.16
C GLN A 129 13.78 -1.39 -7.46
N ALA A 130 13.70 -2.72 -7.34
CA ALA A 130 13.58 -3.65 -8.45
C ALA A 130 12.23 -4.39 -8.43
N GLY A 131 11.15 -3.63 -8.22
CA GLY A 131 9.78 -4.14 -8.08
C GLY A 131 9.24 -4.07 -6.66
N VAL A 132 7.91 -3.95 -6.58
CA VAL A 132 7.12 -3.88 -5.34
C VAL A 132 5.98 -4.87 -5.48
N PHE A 133 5.82 -5.76 -4.50
CA PHE A 133 4.93 -6.92 -4.60
C PHE A 133 4.01 -7.01 -3.39
N SER A 134 2.73 -7.34 -3.58
CA SER A 134 1.83 -7.74 -2.48
C SER A 134 2.18 -9.10 -1.89
N ASN A 135 2.77 -9.99 -2.69
CA ASN A 135 3.15 -11.35 -2.30
C ASN A 135 4.66 -11.47 -2.03
N LYS A 136 5.01 -11.86 -0.79
CA LYS A 136 6.41 -12.02 -0.32
C LYS A 136 7.23 -12.99 -1.16
N LEU A 137 6.63 -14.10 -1.62
CA LEU A 137 7.33 -15.11 -2.42
C LEU A 137 7.73 -14.56 -3.80
N ASN A 138 6.94 -13.65 -4.38
CA ASN A 138 7.26 -13.03 -5.66
C ASN A 138 8.39 -11.98 -5.52
N ALA A 139 8.38 -11.17 -4.46
CA ALA A 139 9.53 -10.33 -4.11
C ALA A 139 10.79 -11.18 -3.88
N GLU A 140 10.67 -12.33 -3.22
CA GLU A 140 11.81 -13.18 -2.90
C GLU A 140 12.38 -13.90 -4.14
N LYS A 141 11.54 -14.32 -5.10
CA LYS A 141 11.97 -14.77 -6.43
C LYS A 141 12.76 -13.66 -7.15
N GLN A 142 12.26 -12.43 -7.14
CA GLN A 142 12.91 -11.29 -7.78
C GLN A 142 14.24 -10.91 -7.09
N LYS A 143 14.33 -11.04 -5.76
CA LYS A 143 15.61 -10.93 -5.02
C LYS A 143 16.65 -11.95 -5.54
N GLN A 144 16.23 -13.19 -5.82
CA GLN A 144 17.14 -14.21 -6.38
C GLN A 144 17.53 -13.92 -7.83
N ILE A 145 16.64 -13.32 -8.65
CA ILE A 145 16.98 -12.82 -9.99
C ILE A 145 18.08 -11.76 -9.90
N LEU A 146 17.97 -10.82 -8.97
CA LEU A 146 19.01 -9.80 -8.71
C LEU A 146 20.35 -10.42 -8.27
N LYS A 147 20.33 -11.36 -7.31
CA LYS A 147 21.55 -12.05 -6.84
C LYS A 147 22.23 -12.83 -7.96
N LYS A 148 21.48 -13.57 -8.79
CA LYS A 148 21.99 -14.27 -9.98
C LYS A 148 22.61 -13.31 -11.01
N ASN A 149 22.13 -12.06 -11.07
CA ASN A 149 22.63 -11.03 -11.98
C ASN A 149 23.78 -10.17 -11.41
N GLY A 150 24.31 -10.54 -10.23
CA GLY A 150 25.50 -9.96 -9.60
C GLY A 150 25.23 -9.15 -8.33
N ILE A 151 23.97 -8.84 -8.02
CA ILE A 151 23.59 -7.99 -6.88
C ILE A 151 23.50 -8.84 -5.60
N LYS A 152 24.66 -9.31 -5.12
CA LYS A 152 24.77 -10.30 -4.03
C LYS A 152 24.11 -9.83 -2.73
N ASP A 153 24.11 -8.52 -2.47
CA ASP A 153 23.55 -7.85 -1.30
C ASP A 153 22.03 -7.59 -1.39
N ALA A 154 21.38 -7.88 -2.53
CA ALA A 154 19.96 -7.61 -2.72
C ALA A 154 19.07 -8.18 -1.61
N TYR A 155 18.10 -7.39 -1.17
CA TYR A 155 17.23 -7.66 -0.01
C TYR A 155 15.78 -7.24 -0.27
N VAL A 156 14.88 -7.63 0.63
CA VAL A 156 13.45 -7.24 0.59
C VAL A 156 13.13 -6.40 1.82
N LEU A 157 12.61 -5.19 1.59
CA LEU A 157 11.97 -4.37 2.61
C LEU A 157 10.48 -4.71 2.69
N THR A 158 9.90 -4.43 3.85
CA THR A 158 8.46 -4.48 4.10
C THR A 158 8.00 -3.04 4.36
N GLU A 159 7.40 -2.39 3.36
CA GLU A 159 6.83 -1.04 3.49
C GLU A 159 5.30 -1.16 3.60
N LYS A 160 4.68 -0.51 4.61
CA LYS A 160 3.21 -0.48 4.76
C LYS A 160 2.62 0.67 3.92
N PRO A 161 1.41 0.52 3.36
CA PRO A 161 0.72 1.63 2.71
C PRO A 161 0.54 2.82 3.66
N LEU A 162 0.68 4.05 3.13
CA LEU A 162 0.61 5.27 3.92
C LEU A 162 -0.83 5.50 4.41
N HIS A 163 -1.00 5.52 5.73
CA HIS A 163 -2.28 5.64 6.44
C HIS A 163 -2.19 6.69 7.56
N LEU A 164 -3.32 7.25 8.00
CA LEU A 164 -3.45 7.92 9.30
C LEU A 164 -4.52 7.18 10.09
N ASN A 165 -4.14 6.53 11.21
CA ASN A 165 -5.04 5.71 12.01
C ASN A 165 -5.83 4.68 11.16
N GLY A 166 -5.14 3.96 10.26
CA GLY A 166 -5.77 2.99 9.35
C GLY A 166 -6.64 3.59 8.23
N ILE A 167 -6.69 4.92 8.08
CA ILE A 167 -7.38 5.61 6.98
C ILE A 167 -6.39 5.99 5.89
N ASN A 168 -6.71 5.60 4.66
CA ASN A 168 -5.88 5.83 3.47
C ASN A 168 -6.64 6.68 2.44
N VAL A 169 -5.90 7.26 1.50
CA VAL A 169 -6.46 7.97 0.33
C VAL A 169 -7.35 7.02 -0.49
N GLY A 170 -8.62 7.37 -0.62
CA GLY A 170 -9.67 6.52 -1.22
C GLY A 170 -10.64 5.91 -0.20
N SER A 171 -10.35 6.01 1.11
CA SER A 171 -11.29 5.55 2.16
C SER A 171 -12.62 6.30 2.10
N SER A 172 -13.70 5.65 2.52
CA SER A 172 -14.98 6.30 2.73
C SER A 172 -15.00 7.08 4.06
N TYR A 173 -15.82 8.13 4.11
CA TYR A 173 -16.05 8.89 5.36
C TYR A 173 -16.56 8.00 6.50
N ASN A 174 -17.36 6.96 6.19
CA ASN A 174 -17.83 5.99 7.17
C ASN A 174 -16.72 5.08 7.72
N HIS A 175 -15.63 4.84 6.97
CA HIS A 175 -14.45 4.17 7.52
C HIS A 175 -13.70 5.12 8.48
N LEU A 176 -13.55 6.39 8.10
CA LEU A 176 -12.92 7.41 8.93
C LEU A 176 -13.63 7.56 10.29
N LEU A 177 -14.95 7.66 10.31
CA LEU A 177 -15.73 7.72 11.55
C LEU A 177 -15.64 6.44 12.41
N LYS A 178 -15.30 5.28 11.83
CA LYS A 178 -15.02 4.05 12.61
C LYS A 178 -13.66 4.08 13.28
N GLN A 179 -12.63 4.62 12.64
CA GLN A 179 -11.27 4.66 13.20
C GLN A 179 -11.06 5.84 14.16
N PHE A 180 -11.58 7.03 13.83
CA PHE A 180 -11.43 8.23 14.68
C PHE A 180 -12.59 8.43 15.66
N GLY A 181 -13.70 7.68 15.50
CA GLY A 181 -14.93 7.87 16.26
C GLY A 181 -15.80 9.03 15.74
N LYS A 182 -16.97 9.21 16.36
CA LYS A 182 -17.88 10.32 16.06
C LYS A 182 -17.33 11.63 16.67
N PRO A 183 -17.19 12.72 15.89
CA PRO A 183 -16.79 14.02 16.43
C PRO A 183 -17.93 14.66 17.25
N ILE A 184 -17.58 15.59 18.14
CA ILE A 184 -18.56 16.38 18.92
C ILE A 184 -19.13 17.55 18.13
N LYS A 185 -18.42 18.02 17.10
CA LYS A 185 -18.82 19.10 16.17
C LYS A 185 -18.15 18.87 14.82
N THR A 186 -18.80 19.30 13.74
CA THR A 186 -18.22 19.37 12.39
C THR A 186 -18.44 20.75 11.78
N GLU A 187 -17.52 21.18 10.92
CA GLU A 187 -17.65 22.40 10.11
C GLU A 187 -17.24 22.10 8.68
N ASP A 188 -18.06 22.52 7.71
CA ASP A 188 -17.85 22.26 6.29
C ASP A 188 -17.51 23.56 5.56
N TYR A 189 -16.52 23.52 4.67
CA TYR A 189 -16.15 24.62 3.78
C TYR A 189 -15.69 24.05 2.44
N LEU A 190 -16.39 24.40 1.36
CA LEU A 190 -16.21 23.80 0.03
C LEU A 190 -16.25 22.26 0.10
N ASN A 191 -15.18 21.59 -0.32
CA ASN A 191 -15.02 20.14 -0.28
C ASN A 191 -14.27 19.64 0.97
N VAL A 192 -14.09 20.48 1.99
CA VAL A 192 -13.35 20.19 3.22
C VAL A 192 -14.29 20.14 4.42
N ARG A 193 -14.16 19.09 5.25
CA ARG A 193 -14.83 18.97 6.56
C ARG A 193 -13.82 18.93 7.69
N SER A 194 -13.95 19.86 8.63
CA SER A 194 -13.24 19.85 9.91
C SER A 194 -14.01 19.02 10.93
N LEU A 195 -13.32 18.13 11.64
CA LEU A 195 -13.87 17.23 12.65
C LEU A 195 -13.29 17.59 14.02
N TYR A 196 -14.16 18.01 14.94
CA TYR A 196 -13.78 18.42 16.29
C TYR A 196 -14.00 17.26 17.27
N TYR A 197 -12.92 16.82 17.92
CA TYR A 197 -12.94 15.77 18.95
C TYR A 197 -12.76 16.34 20.37
N GLN A 198 -12.51 17.65 20.47
CA GLN A 198 -12.36 18.43 21.71
C GLN A 198 -12.97 19.82 21.50
N LYS A 199 -13.11 20.63 22.57
CA LYS A 199 -13.72 21.97 22.51
C LYS A 199 -12.96 22.97 21.62
N HIS A 200 -11.66 22.76 21.45
CA HIS A 200 -10.76 23.65 20.71
C HIS A 200 -9.98 22.83 19.68
N GLY A 201 -9.82 23.39 18.48
CA GLY A 201 -9.08 22.79 17.37
C GLY A 201 -9.77 21.61 16.66
N ALA A 202 -9.67 21.59 15.33
CA ALA A 202 -10.11 20.46 14.53
C ALA A 202 -9.04 19.36 14.62
N GLY A 203 -9.38 18.20 15.18
CA GLY A 203 -8.43 17.08 15.29
C GLY A 203 -8.15 16.40 13.96
N VAL A 204 -9.10 16.51 13.02
CA VAL A 204 -8.97 16.01 11.64
C VAL A 204 -9.60 17.00 10.68
N ARG A 205 -8.99 17.19 9.50
CA ARG A 205 -9.61 17.84 8.33
C ARG A 205 -9.62 16.85 7.16
N VAL A 206 -10.77 16.73 6.50
CA VAL A 206 -11.02 15.71 5.48
C VAL A 206 -11.41 16.40 4.17
N ASN A 207 -10.72 16.07 3.08
CA ASN A 207 -10.98 16.60 1.74
C ASN A 207 -11.68 15.51 0.92
N PHE A 208 -12.88 15.82 0.41
CA PHE A 208 -13.71 14.87 -0.33
C PHE A 208 -13.73 15.14 -1.83
N LYS A 209 -13.85 14.08 -2.63
CA LYS A 209 -14.26 14.23 -4.02
C LYS A 209 -15.76 14.51 -4.08
N MET A 210 -16.16 15.57 -4.78
CA MET A 210 -17.56 16.00 -4.86
C MET A 210 -18.46 15.03 -5.67
N ASP A 211 -17.87 14.15 -6.49
CA ASP A 211 -18.62 13.19 -7.32
C ASP A 211 -19.05 11.91 -6.56
N ASN A 212 -18.32 11.52 -5.50
CA ASN A 212 -18.52 10.23 -4.83
C ASN A 212 -18.27 10.22 -3.31
N GLY A 213 -17.85 11.34 -2.70
CA GLY A 213 -17.65 11.45 -1.25
C GLY A 213 -16.45 10.66 -0.68
N SER A 214 -15.58 10.11 -1.53
CA SER A 214 -14.33 9.46 -1.08
C SER A 214 -13.30 10.50 -0.60
N VAL A 215 -12.51 10.11 0.41
CA VAL A 215 -11.44 10.95 0.96
C VAL A 215 -10.24 10.95 0.01
N PHE A 216 -9.87 12.11 -0.54
CA PHE A 216 -8.66 12.24 -1.38
C PHE A 216 -7.48 12.94 -0.67
N GLY A 217 -7.75 13.61 0.45
CA GLY A 217 -6.75 14.19 1.33
C GLY A 217 -7.23 14.21 2.78
N LEU A 218 -6.34 13.94 3.73
CA LEU A 218 -6.65 13.80 5.15
C LEU A 218 -5.54 14.41 6.00
N GLN A 219 -5.87 15.47 6.74
CA GLN A 219 -4.94 16.11 7.68
C GLN A 219 -5.35 15.78 9.12
N ALA A 220 -4.39 15.44 9.97
CA ALA A 220 -4.61 15.15 11.39
C ALA A 220 -3.70 16.03 12.27
N TYR A 221 -4.27 16.59 13.34
CA TYR A 221 -3.61 17.47 14.31
C TYR A 221 -3.52 16.73 15.65
N PRO A 222 -2.36 16.14 16.01
CA PRO A 222 -2.29 15.20 17.13
C PRO A 222 -2.54 15.82 18.50
N GLU A 223 -2.34 17.14 18.65
CA GLU A 223 -2.70 17.90 19.85
C GLU A 223 -4.19 17.80 20.19
N PHE A 224 -5.08 17.97 19.20
CA PHE A 224 -6.54 17.95 19.40
C PHE A 224 -7.13 16.53 19.39
N LEU A 225 -6.31 15.49 19.27
CA LEU A 225 -6.73 14.09 19.30
C LEU A 225 -6.37 13.38 20.62
N LYS A 226 -7.34 12.66 21.21
CA LYS A 226 -7.13 11.85 22.42
C LYS A 226 -6.54 10.46 22.16
N MET A 227 -6.55 10.00 20.91
CA MET A 227 -6.03 8.69 20.51
C MET A 227 -4.50 8.68 20.37
N THR A 228 -3.89 7.51 20.59
CA THR A 228 -2.44 7.25 20.47
C THR A 228 -2.03 6.69 19.10
N SER A 229 -2.98 6.30 18.27
CA SER A 229 -2.77 5.71 16.93
C SER A 229 -2.35 6.73 15.85
N VAL A 230 -2.42 8.02 16.15
CA VAL A 230 -1.78 9.09 15.37
C VAL A 230 -0.51 9.51 16.13
N PRO A 231 0.70 9.39 15.54
CA PRO A 231 1.93 9.60 16.29
C PRO A 231 2.12 11.09 16.61
N LYS A 232 2.42 11.38 17.89
CA LYS A 232 2.65 12.74 18.40
C LYS A 232 4.12 13.16 18.42
N GLU A 233 5.04 12.23 18.17
CA GLU A 233 6.48 12.42 18.25
C GLU A 233 7.20 11.92 16.99
N LYS A 234 8.33 12.56 16.65
CA LYS A 234 9.26 12.14 15.60
C LYS A 234 9.77 10.70 15.75
N SER A 235 9.97 10.25 16.98
CA SER A 235 10.27 8.85 17.33
C SER A 235 9.20 7.92 16.73
N LYS A 236 7.92 8.19 17.02
CA LYS A 236 6.77 7.37 16.60
C LYS A 236 6.41 7.51 15.13
N VAL A 237 6.77 8.62 14.50
CA VAL A 237 6.72 8.77 13.04
C VAL A 237 7.74 7.86 12.36
N LEU A 238 8.97 7.78 12.86
CA LEU A 238 10.00 6.87 12.36
C LEU A 238 9.67 5.39 12.66
N ASP A 239 9.15 5.07 13.84
CA ASP A 239 8.68 3.72 14.20
C ASP A 239 7.57 3.23 13.24
N MET A 240 6.65 4.14 12.83
CA MET A 240 5.45 3.79 12.07
C MET A 240 5.67 3.76 10.55
N TYR A 241 6.42 4.72 10.00
CA TYR A 241 6.59 4.90 8.55
C TYR A 241 8.04 4.68 8.06
N GLY A 242 8.98 4.43 8.97
CA GLY A 242 10.41 4.27 8.65
C GLY A 242 11.08 5.60 8.28
N TYR A 243 12.12 5.53 7.45
CA TYR A 243 12.82 6.72 6.96
C TYR A 243 12.06 7.40 5.80
N PRO A 244 11.93 8.74 5.79
CA PRO A 244 11.20 9.47 4.75
C PRO A 244 11.94 9.47 3.41
N ASN A 245 11.22 9.79 2.35
CA ASN A 245 11.77 10.00 1.00
C ASN A 245 12.50 11.34 0.92
N GLU A 246 11.97 12.38 1.56
CA GLU A 246 12.61 13.69 1.68
C GLU A 246 12.51 14.26 3.10
N VAL A 247 13.46 15.14 3.43
CA VAL A 247 13.40 16.02 4.60
C VAL A 247 13.51 17.45 4.10
N LYS A 248 12.67 18.35 4.60
CA LYS A 248 12.64 19.78 4.23
C LYS A 248 12.68 20.63 5.48
N LYS A 249 13.34 21.79 5.40
CA LYS A 249 13.11 22.88 6.34
C LYS A 249 12.03 23.79 5.74
N VAL A 250 11.10 24.23 6.57
CA VAL A 250 10.00 25.13 6.19
C VAL A 250 9.83 26.22 7.24
N THR A 251 9.23 27.34 6.86
CA THR A 251 8.77 28.35 7.81
C THR A 251 7.48 27.89 8.46
N CYS A 252 7.35 28.07 9.77
CA CYS A 252 6.16 27.75 10.55
C CYS A 252 5.74 28.95 11.42
N TYR A 253 5.01 28.72 12.52
CA TYR A 253 4.49 29.77 13.40
C TYR A 253 5.62 30.69 13.92
N GLU A 254 5.31 31.98 14.12
CA GLU A 254 6.28 33.04 14.50
C GLU A 254 7.52 33.12 13.57
N SER A 255 7.36 32.72 12.30
CA SER A 255 8.46 32.61 11.31
C SER A 255 9.59 31.66 11.71
N ALA A 256 9.36 30.75 12.68
CA ALA A 256 10.34 29.76 13.10
C ALA A 256 10.64 28.75 11.96
N SER A 257 11.80 28.08 12.04
CA SER A 257 12.17 27.02 11.10
C SER A 257 11.76 25.65 11.66
N CYS A 258 10.75 25.04 11.04
CA CYS A 258 10.29 23.69 11.34
C CYS A 258 10.84 22.68 10.33
N GLU A 259 10.83 21.40 10.71
CA GLU A 259 11.21 20.28 9.82
C GLU A 259 9.96 19.56 9.30
N GLN A 260 9.98 19.15 8.02
CA GLN A 260 9.00 18.26 7.42
C GLN A 260 9.67 16.97 6.95
N PHE A 261 9.04 15.83 7.27
CA PHE A 261 9.33 14.53 6.64
C PHE A 261 8.29 14.28 5.54
N ILE A 262 8.75 13.92 4.34
CA ILE A 262 7.90 13.57 3.19
C ILE A 262 8.07 12.08 2.87
N TYR A 263 7.00 11.31 2.97
CA TYR A 263 6.94 9.92 2.55
C TYR A 263 6.15 9.81 1.24
N LEU A 264 6.63 9.01 0.29
CA LEU A 264 6.00 8.82 -1.02
C LEU A 264 5.88 7.32 -1.32
N LEU A 265 4.66 6.84 -1.56
CA LEU A 265 4.36 5.44 -1.90
C LEU A 265 3.05 5.34 -2.69
N ASN A 266 3.06 4.62 -3.83
CA ASN A 266 1.90 4.35 -4.68
C ASN A 266 1.03 5.58 -5.03
N LYS A 267 1.66 6.67 -5.50
CA LYS A 267 1.03 7.98 -5.78
C LYS A 267 0.35 8.65 -4.56
N ASN A 268 0.61 8.18 -3.34
CA ASN A 268 0.18 8.87 -2.12
C ASN A 268 1.41 9.50 -1.44
N LYS A 269 1.18 10.68 -0.85
CA LYS A 269 2.15 11.48 -0.12
C LYS A 269 1.68 11.58 1.33
N LEU A 270 2.56 11.28 2.27
CA LEU A 270 2.38 11.62 3.68
C LEU A 270 3.43 12.68 4.05
N THR A 271 2.94 13.89 4.33
CA THR A 271 3.71 15.01 4.89
C THR A 271 3.56 14.94 6.40
N VAL A 272 4.67 15.01 7.15
CA VAL A 272 4.63 15.16 8.61
C VAL A 272 5.44 16.39 8.98
N GLN A 273 4.80 17.39 9.57
CA GLN A 273 5.46 18.61 10.04
C GLN A 273 5.68 18.51 11.55
N PHE A 274 6.91 18.77 11.97
CA PHE A 274 7.28 18.87 13.38
C PHE A 274 7.18 20.31 13.86
N ASP A 275 6.99 20.48 15.16
CA ASP A 275 7.05 21.79 15.82
C ASP A 275 8.50 22.32 15.89
N ARG A 276 8.69 23.55 16.36
CA ARG A 276 10.00 24.22 16.52
C ARG A 276 10.91 23.53 17.54
N ASP A 277 10.37 22.65 18.38
CA ASP A 277 11.14 21.78 19.28
C ASP A 277 11.90 20.66 18.54
N GLY A 278 11.56 20.41 17.26
CA GLY A 278 12.13 19.34 16.44
C GLY A 278 11.77 17.93 16.90
N ARG A 279 10.77 17.75 17.77
CA ARG A 279 10.38 16.47 18.39
C ARG A 279 8.88 16.20 18.26
N SER A 280 8.06 17.19 18.58
CA SER A 280 6.59 17.11 18.58
C SER A 280 6.04 17.19 17.15
N VAL A 281 4.94 16.48 16.86
CA VAL A 281 4.27 16.52 15.56
C VAL A 281 3.15 17.56 15.58
N GLN A 282 3.29 18.60 14.76
CA GLN A 282 2.29 19.65 14.61
C GLN A 282 1.10 19.16 13.79
N TYR A 283 1.36 18.54 12.63
CA TYR A 283 0.33 17.85 11.84
C TYR A 283 0.90 16.76 10.95
N LEU A 284 0.01 15.88 10.49
CA LEU A 284 0.24 14.95 9.39
C LEU A 284 -0.77 15.24 8.27
N ASP A 285 -0.34 15.34 7.02
CA ASP A 285 -1.20 15.40 5.82
C ASP A 285 -0.95 14.17 4.95
N LEU A 286 -2.01 13.38 4.72
CA LEU A 286 -2.02 12.24 3.82
C LEU A 286 -2.89 12.58 2.60
N SER A 287 -2.25 12.82 1.46
CA SER A 287 -2.89 13.29 0.23
C SER A 287 -2.48 12.45 -0.99
N ARG A 288 -3.35 12.37 -2.00
CA ARG A 288 -2.93 11.85 -3.32
C ARG A 288 -1.97 12.84 -3.98
N MET A 289 -1.01 12.32 -4.72
CA MET A 289 -0.23 13.10 -5.69
C MET A 289 -1.05 13.22 -6.98
N GLU A 290 -1.06 14.41 -7.54
CA GLU A 290 -1.60 14.70 -8.88
C GLU A 290 -0.69 14.10 -9.97
#